data_AF-A0A522QII8-F1
#
_entry.id   AF-A0A522QII8-F1
#
_cell.length_a   1.000
_cell.length_b   1.000
_cell.length_c   1.000
_cell.angle_alpha   90.00
_cell.angle_beta   90.00
_cell.angle_gamma   90.00
#
_symmetry.space_group_name_H-M   'P 1'
#
loop_
_entity.id
_entity.type
_entity.pdbx_description
1 polymer ?
#
loop_
_entity_poly.entity_id
_entity_poly.type
_entity_poly.pdbx_seq_one_letter_code
_entity_poly.pdbx_strand_id
1 'polypeptide(L)'
;MNHAKKPMIDDDGEVRELTAEDFKRFRPAAEVLPPDIQAKLGMRRRGPQKEPTKERITIRLSSKVVEDFRATGRGWQSRVDSALKEWLRTNRPG
;
A
#
# COMPACT_ATOMS: atom_id res chain seq x y z
N MET A 1 -14.92 -15.98 40.44
CA MET A 1 -15.67 -14.78 40.88
C MET A 1 -16.12 -14.05 39.63
N ASN A 2 -17.42 -13.96 39.39
CA ASN A 2 -17.98 -13.32 38.20
C ASN A 2 -17.93 -11.80 38.40
N HIS A 3 -16.89 -11.15 37.89
CA HIS A 3 -16.91 -9.69 37.75
C HIS A 3 -17.82 -9.35 36.57
N ALA A 4 -19.08 -9.06 36.84
CA ALA A 4 -19.98 -8.47 35.85
C ALA A 4 -19.30 -7.21 35.30
N LYS A 5 -18.88 -7.26 34.03
CA LYS A 5 -18.33 -6.09 33.32
C LYS A 5 -19.42 -5.03 33.34
N LYS A 6 -19.10 -3.83 33.84
CA LYS A 6 -20.01 -2.68 33.71
C LYS A 6 -20.38 -2.50 32.23
N PRO A 7 -21.66 -2.24 31.91
CA PRO A 7 -22.09 -1.99 30.54
C PRO A 7 -21.29 -0.82 29.93
N MET A 8 -21.19 -0.78 28.61
CA MET A 8 -20.43 0.28 27.91
C MET A 8 -21.10 1.65 28.04
N ILE A 9 -22.44 1.64 28.12
CA ILE A 9 -23.29 2.81 28.22
C ILE A 9 -24.10 2.66 29.51
N ASP A 10 -24.21 3.71 30.30
CA ASP A 10 -25.06 3.75 31.49
C ASP A 10 -26.51 4.19 31.18
N ASP A 11 -27.35 4.26 32.21
CA ASP A 11 -28.77 4.61 32.07
C ASP A 11 -28.98 6.06 31.60
N ASP A 12 -27.99 6.92 31.81
CA ASP A 12 -27.98 8.32 31.34
C ASP A 12 -27.46 8.45 29.89
N GLY A 13 -27.01 7.34 29.29
CA GLY A 13 -26.51 7.30 27.91
C GLY A 13 -25.03 7.64 27.78
N GLU A 14 -24.30 7.78 28.88
CA GLU A 14 -22.88 8.12 28.88
C GLU A 14 -21.99 6.90 28.67
N VAL A 15 -20.95 7.08 27.86
CA VAL A 15 -19.99 6.00 27.56
C VAL A 15 -18.95 5.96 28.67
N ARG A 16 -18.79 4.79 29.32
CA ARG A 16 -17.74 4.61 30.33
C ARG A 16 -16.35 4.72 29.71
N GLU A 17 -15.38 5.08 30.54
CA GLU A 17 -13.96 5.08 30.15
C GLU A 17 -13.50 3.73 29.59
N LEU A 18 -12.71 3.80 28.50
CA LEU A 18 -12.16 2.62 27.84
C LEU A 18 -10.98 2.06 28.63
N THR A 19 -10.99 0.74 28.82
CA THR A 19 -9.93 0.01 29.52
C THR A 19 -9.01 -0.71 28.54
N ALA A 20 -7.83 -1.14 29.02
CA ALA A 20 -6.92 -1.99 28.26
C ALA A 20 -7.60 -3.26 27.69
N GLU A 21 -8.57 -3.82 28.42
CA GLU A 21 -9.34 -5.00 27.98
C GLU A 21 -10.30 -4.71 26.83
N ASP A 22 -10.69 -3.45 26.64
CA ASP A 22 -11.55 -3.04 25.53
C ASP A 22 -10.71 -2.90 24.25
N PHE A 23 -9.51 -2.33 24.35
CA PHE A 23 -8.57 -2.23 23.21
C PHE A 23 -8.17 -3.60 22.65
N LYS A 24 -8.06 -4.63 23.49
CA LYS A 24 -7.78 -6.01 23.04
C LYS A 24 -8.82 -6.57 22.06
N ARG A 25 -10.02 -5.99 22.02
CA ARG A 25 -11.12 -6.42 21.13
C ARG A 25 -11.18 -5.63 19.83
N PHE A 26 -10.35 -4.61 19.67
CA PHE A 26 -10.39 -3.75 18.48
C PHE A 26 -9.89 -4.51 17.27
N ARG A 27 -10.54 -4.29 16.12
CA ARG A 27 -10.21 -4.92 14.84
C ARG A 27 -10.05 -3.86 13.76
N PRO A 28 -9.19 -4.09 12.75
CA PRO A 28 -9.07 -3.17 11.63
C PRO A 28 -10.42 -2.93 10.96
N ALA A 29 -10.75 -1.66 10.69
CA ALA A 29 -12.02 -1.27 10.06
C ALA A 29 -12.28 -2.03 8.74
N ALA A 30 -11.22 -2.33 7.99
CA ALA A 30 -11.30 -3.09 6.74
C ALA A 30 -11.75 -4.56 6.92
N GLU A 31 -11.71 -5.10 8.13
CA GLU A 31 -12.19 -6.46 8.43
C GLU A 31 -13.62 -6.52 8.97
N VAL A 32 -14.14 -5.40 9.49
CA VAL A 32 -15.43 -5.37 10.20
C VAL A 32 -16.48 -4.51 9.50
N LEU A 33 -16.08 -3.53 8.69
CA LEU A 33 -17.03 -2.68 7.99
C LEU A 33 -17.55 -3.35 6.71
N PRO A 34 -18.84 -3.16 6.36
CA PRO A 34 -19.38 -3.58 5.08
C PRO A 34 -18.68 -2.90 3.88
N PRO A 35 -18.57 -3.57 2.71
CA PRO A 35 -17.85 -3.03 1.54
C PRO A 35 -18.35 -1.68 1.02
N ASP A 36 -19.66 -1.41 1.10
CA ASP A 36 -20.28 -0.16 0.69
C ASP A 36 -19.85 1.02 1.59
N ILE A 37 -19.72 0.77 2.89
CA ILE A 37 -19.18 1.74 3.85
C ILE A 37 -17.69 1.94 3.62
N GLN A 38 -16.92 0.87 3.40
CA GLN A 38 -15.49 0.96 3.07
C GLN A 38 -15.26 1.81 1.82
N ALA A 39 -16.09 1.65 0.78
CA ALA A 39 -16.02 2.42 -0.45
C ALA A 39 -16.32 3.91 -0.21
N LYS A 40 -17.37 4.23 0.56
CA LYS A 40 -17.72 5.61 0.94
C LYS A 40 -16.63 6.29 1.76
N LEU A 41 -15.95 5.55 2.62
CA LEU A 41 -14.82 6.03 3.42
C LEU A 41 -13.50 6.10 2.64
N GLY A 42 -13.49 5.78 1.35
CA GLY A 42 -12.29 5.82 0.51
C GLY A 42 -11.23 4.79 0.90
N MET A 43 -11.61 3.71 1.60
CA MET A 43 -10.72 2.64 2.07
C MET A 43 -10.28 1.71 0.93
N ARG A 44 -9.78 2.28 -0.17
CA ARG A 44 -9.23 1.52 -1.30
C ARG A 44 -7.95 0.82 -0.85
N ARG A 45 -8.05 -0.48 -0.57
CA ARG A 45 -6.88 -1.34 -0.39
C ARG A 45 -6.10 -1.37 -1.70
N ARG A 46 -4.92 -0.74 -1.71
CA ARG A 46 -3.90 -1.08 -2.71
C ARG A 46 -3.61 -2.57 -2.51
N GLY A 47 -3.83 -3.36 -3.57
CA GLY A 47 -3.57 -4.80 -3.50
C GLY A 47 -2.12 -5.08 -3.10
N PRO A 48 -1.82 -6.29 -2.57
CA PRO A 48 -0.45 -6.68 -2.30
C PRO A 48 0.41 -6.41 -3.53
N GLN A 49 1.57 -5.79 -3.34
CA GLN A 49 2.49 -5.48 -4.43
C GLN A 49 2.92 -6.81 -5.06
N LYS A 50 2.38 -7.11 -6.26
CA LYS A 50 2.52 -8.42 -6.91
C LYS A 50 3.90 -8.65 -7.54
N GLU A 51 4.68 -7.60 -7.75
CA GLU A 51 6.00 -7.69 -8.38
C GLU A 51 7.11 -7.39 -7.37
N PRO A 52 8.26 -8.10 -7.46
CA PRO A 52 9.47 -7.75 -6.74
C PRO A 52 9.75 -6.25 -6.91
N THR A 53 10.10 -5.57 -5.81
CA THR A 53 10.46 -4.17 -5.84
C THR A 53 11.62 -3.95 -6.81
N LYS A 54 11.48 -2.99 -7.74
CA LYS A 54 12.59 -2.56 -8.60
C LYS A 54 13.80 -2.21 -7.74
N GLU A 55 14.96 -2.74 -8.08
CA GLU A 55 16.19 -2.41 -7.38
C GLU A 55 16.69 -1.03 -7.82
N ARG A 56 16.95 -0.13 -6.86
CA ARG A 56 17.49 1.19 -7.15
C ARG A 56 19.02 1.10 -7.21
N ILE A 57 19.55 0.96 -8.41
CA ILE A 57 21.00 1.00 -8.67
C ILE A 57 21.43 2.33 -9.31
N THR A 58 22.71 2.68 -9.16
CA THR A 58 23.33 3.80 -9.87
C THR A 58 24.20 3.26 -10.99
N ILE A 59 23.85 3.58 -12.24
CA ILE A 59 24.63 3.21 -13.43
C ILE A 59 24.96 4.46 -14.26
N ARG A 60 26.06 4.42 -15.01
CA ARG A 60 26.40 5.45 -15.99
C ARG A 60 25.89 5.02 -17.37
N LEU A 61 25.17 5.91 -18.03
CA LEU A 61 24.69 5.75 -19.41
C LEU A 61 25.31 6.85 -20.28
N SER A 62 25.40 6.64 -21.58
CA SER A 62 25.87 7.68 -22.50
C SER A 62 24.90 8.87 -22.52
N SER A 63 25.43 10.09 -22.64
CA SER A 63 24.63 11.33 -22.59
C SER A 63 23.49 11.32 -23.61
N LYS A 64 23.79 10.88 -24.85
CA LYS A 64 22.81 10.79 -25.92
C LYS A 64 21.62 9.88 -25.56
N VAL A 65 21.87 8.72 -24.96
CA VAL A 65 20.80 7.81 -24.53
C VAL A 65 19.93 8.47 -23.47
N VAL A 66 20.54 9.14 -22.50
CA VAL A 66 19.79 9.83 -21.43
C VAL A 66 18.94 10.96 -22.00
N GLU A 67 19.47 11.76 -22.92
CA GLU A 67 18.76 12.85 -23.59
C GLU A 67 17.58 12.34 -24.39
N ASP A 68 17.78 11.34 -25.25
CA ASP A 68 16.75 10.76 -26.10
C ASP A 68 15.58 10.20 -25.27
N PHE A 69 15.87 9.50 -24.16
CA PHE A 69 14.81 9.04 -23.26
C PHE A 69 14.14 10.18 -22.49
N ARG A 70 14.89 11.16 -21.95
CA ARG A 70 14.29 12.29 -21.20
C ARG A 70 13.35 13.13 -22.08
N ALA A 71 13.66 13.28 -23.36
CA ALA A 71 12.81 13.97 -24.33
C ALA A 71 11.41 13.34 -24.46
N THR A 72 11.26 12.05 -24.14
CA THR A 72 9.96 11.36 -24.12
C THR A 72 9.04 11.77 -22.95
N GLY A 73 9.52 12.65 -22.06
CA GLY A 73 8.72 13.24 -20.98
C GLY A 73 8.43 12.29 -19.81
N ARG A 74 7.28 12.48 -19.16
CA ARG A 74 6.89 11.70 -17.97
C ARG A 74 6.94 10.20 -18.28
N GLY A 75 7.55 9.44 -17.37
CA GLY A 75 7.69 7.99 -17.51
C GLY A 75 8.95 7.52 -18.26
N TRP A 76 9.86 8.41 -18.65
CA TRP A 76 11.08 8.03 -19.37
C TRP A 76 11.90 6.93 -18.66
N GLN A 77 12.00 6.97 -17.33
CA GLN A 77 12.68 5.92 -16.56
C GLN A 77 12.02 4.55 -16.72
N SER A 78 10.69 4.52 -16.80
CA SER A 78 9.96 3.26 -17.07
C SER A 78 10.18 2.79 -18.50
N ARG A 79 10.32 3.70 -19.47
CA ARG A 79 10.68 3.34 -20.86
C ARG A 79 12.09 2.75 -20.94
N VAL A 80 13.05 3.27 -20.17
CA VAL A 80 14.39 2.67 -20.07
C VAL A 80 14.31 1.24 -19.54
N ASP A 81 13.59 1.01 -18.44
CA ASP A 81 13.35 -0.32 -17.87
C ASP A 81 12.72 -1.28 -18.89
N SER A 82 11.69 -0.83 -19.62
CA SER A 82 11.06 -1.61 -20.69
C SER A 82 12.02 -1.96 -21.84
N ALA A 83 12.85 -1.00 -22.27
CA ALA A 83 13.84 -1.24 -23.32
C ALA A 83 14.89 -2.28 -22.91
N LEU A 84 15.37 -2.23 -21.66
CA LEU A 84 16.30 -3.22 -21.13
C LEU A 84 15.66 -4.61 -21.02
N LYS A 85 14.39 -4.69 -20.59
CA LYS A 85 13.62 -5.95 -20.58
C LYS A 85 13.47 -6.54 -21.98
N GLU A 86 13.18 -5.73 -22.98
CA GLU A 86 13.07 -6.20 -24.36
C GLU A 86 14.41 -6.67 -24.92
N TRP A 87 15.48 -5.93 -24.61
CA TRP A 87 16.83 -6.35 -24.99
C TRP A 87 17.19 -7.71 -24.37
N LEU A 88 16.85 -7.96 -23.10
CA LEU A 88 17.09 -9.25 -22.42
C LEU A 88 16.23 -10.41 -22.96
N ARG A 89 15.10 -10.14 -23.62
CA ARG A 89 14.30 -11.19 -24.28
C ARG A 89 14.97 -11.76 -25.52
N THR A 90 15.78 -10.93 -26.18
CA THR A 90 16.41 -11.23 -27.47
C THR A 90 17.92 -11.45 -27.36
N ASN A 91 18.53 -11.05 -26.24
CA ASN A 91 19.97 -11.11 -26.03
C ASN A 91 20.29 -11.73 -24.66
N ARG A 92 21.47 -12.37 -24.56
CA ARG A 92 22.03 -12.77 -23.27
C ARG A 92 23.09 -11.76 -22.83
N PRO A 93 23.02 -11.24 -21.59
CA PRO A 93 24.16 -10.54 -21.02
C PRO A 93 25.32 -11.54 -20.90
N GLY A 94 26.49 -11.16 -21.41
CA GLY A 94 27.71 -11.96 -21.37
C GLY A 94 28.37 -11.97 -20.01
#